data_AF-X1TUQ8-F1
#
_entry.id   AF-X1TUQ8-F1
#
_cell.length_a   1.000
_cell.length_b   1.000
_cell.length_c   1.000
_cell.angle_alpha   90.00
_cell.angle_beta   90.00
_cell.angle_gamma   90.00
#
_symmetry.space_group_name_H-M   'P 1'
#
loop_
_entity.id
_entity.type
_entity.pdbx_description
1 polymer ?
#
loop_
_entity_poly.entity_id
_entity_poly.type
_entity_poly.pdbx_seq_one_letter_code
_entity_poly.pdbx_strand_id
1 'polypeptide(L)'
;SILQGYEMLHRGVIGAEELGDLFKAVDIMPYWRSRLEAISYRVLSRVDVRRMFDVGVLDQAGVLEAYKHLGYNDDDAQKMTDFTVKFYLQKEKDLTKTDIIDGYSRQYFASGEATEMLENLGYDTDEAGYYLAKADYKEALAQKKEILKLVEGQFKTGIVSENDVISMLGAEGFETGEVEYHLLKWKPTLKIKTSKPEKGDLKKWCLKKIMSREDFITEMRSLGYADRYINYYLKELGKREI
;
A
#
# COMPACT_ATOMS: atom_id res chain seq x y z
N SER A 1 -19.01 -53.90 -7.29
CA SER A 1 -18.11 -54.09 -6.13
C SER A 1 -18.49 -53.11 -5.02
N ILE A 2 -18.07 -53.32 -3.76
CA ILE A 2 -18.35 -52.40 -2.64
C ILE A 2 -17.80 -50.98 -2.93
N LEU A 3 -16.59 -50.89 -3.51
CA LEU A 3 -15.98 -49.63 -3.89
C LEU A 3 -16.79 -48.86 -4.93
N GLN A 4 -17.37 -49.55 -5.92
CA GLN A 4 -18.32 -48.93 -6.86
C GLN A 4 -19.59 -48.47 -6.15
N GLY A 5 -20.05 -49.19 -5.12
CA GLY A 5 -21.14 -48.78 -4.23
C GLY A 5 -20.87 -47.44 -3.55
N TYR A 6 -19.67 -47.26 -2.98
CA TYR A 6 -19.27 -45.98 -2.40
C TYR A 6 -19.18 -44.86 -3.43
N GLU A 7 -18.65 -45.13 -4.63
CA GLU A 7 -18.65 -44.12 -5.70
C GLU A 7 -20.06 -43.69 -6.11
N MET A 8 -21.00 -44.63 -6.22
CA MET A 8 -22.40 -44.33 -6.51
C MET A 8 -23.02 -43.48 -5.40
N LEU A 9 -22.76 -43.80 -4.12
CA LEU A 9 -23.22 -43.01 -2.97
C LEU A 9 -22.67 -41.57 -3.04
N HIS A 10 -21.36 -41.40 -3.24
CA HIS A 10 -20.73 -40.07 -3.29
C HIS A 10 -21.20 -39.21 -4.46
N ARG A 11 -21.61 -39.84 -5.57
CA ARG A 11 -22.14 -39.16 -6.75
C ARG A 11 -23.65 -38.93 -6.67
N GLY A 12 -24.31 -39.34 -5.59
CA GLY A 12 -25.75 -39.20 -5.40
C GLY A 12 -26.59 -40.09 -6.33
N VAL A 13 -26.00 -41.16 -6.87
CA VAL A 13 -26.69 -42.13 -7.74
C VAL A 13 -27.56 -43.08 -6.90
N ILE A 14 -27.13 -43.35 -5.66
CA ILE A 14 -27.86 -44.14 -4.67
C ILE A 14 -27.83 -43.46 -3.30
N GLY A 15 -28.80 -43.76 -2.45
CA GLY A 15 -28.83 -43.38 -1.03
C GLY A 15 -28.25 -44.44 -0.08
N ALA A 16 -28.25 -44.13 1.22
CA ALA A 16 -27.76 -45.03 2.28
C ALA A 16 -28.53 -46.37 2.34
N GLU A 17 -29.85 -46.33 2.15
CA GLU A 17 -30.70 -47.53 2.13
C GLU A 17 -30.32 -48.48 0.99
N GLU A 18 -30.15 -47.94 -0.22
CA GLU A 18 -29.75 -48.68 -1.42
C GLU A 18 -28.32 -49.21 -1.31
N LEU A 19 -27.41 -48.49 -0.63
CA LEU A 19 -26.09 -49.03 -0.28
C LEU A 19 -26.21 -50.21 0.69
N GLY A 20 -27.13 -50.15 1.65
CA GLY A 20 -27.45 -51.26 2.54
C GLY A 20 -28.00 -52.49 1.82
N ASP A 21 -28.80 -52.28 0.77
CA ASP A 21 -29.28 -53.36 -0.10
C ASP A 21 -28.18 -53.96 -0.95
N LEU A 22 -27.24 -53.15 -1.46
CA LEU A 22 -26.03 -53.65 -2.10
C LEU A 22 -25.24 -54.57 -1.14
N PHE A 23 -25.07 -54.17 0.12
CA PHE A 23 -24.42 -55.01 1.14
C PHE A 23 -25.16 -56.33 1.39
N LYS A 24 -26.50 -56.34 1.35
CA LYS A 24 -27.30 -57.58 1.43
C LYS A 24 -27.05 -58.46 0.22
N ALA A 25 -27.08 -57.90 -0.99
CA ALA A 25 -26.95 -58.63 -2.24
C ALA A 25 -25.57 -59.28 -2.42
N VAL A 26 -24.53 -58.74 -1.78
CA VAL A 26 -23.18 -59.35 -1.74
C VAL A 26 -22.89 -60.12 -0.45
N ASP A 27 -23.93 -60.52 0.29
CA ASP A 27 -23.86 -61.37 1.50
C ASP A 27 -23.01 -60.83 2.66
N ILE A 28 -22.88 -59.51 2.82
CA ILE A 28 -22.22 -58.91 3.99
C ILE A 28 -23.10 -59.10 5.22
N MET A 29 -22.52 -59.62 6.32
CA MET A 29 -23.24 -59.84 7.57
C MET A 29 -23.79 -58.52 8.16
N PRO A 30 -25.00 -58.51 8.74
CA PRO A 30 -25.61 -57.30 9.32
C PRO A 30 -24.71 -56.51 10.26
N TYR A 31 -23.89 -57.21 11.06
CA TYR A 31 -22.92 -56.60 11.98
C TYR A 31 -21.90 -55.67 11.28
N TRP A 32 -21.47 -56.00 10.07
CA TRP A 32 -20.45 -55.24 9.35
C TRP A 32 -21.00 -54.09 8.52
N ARG A 33 -22.30 -54.12 8.18
CA ARG A 33 -22.91 -53.16 7.25
C ARG A 33 -22.78 -51.71 7.73
N SER A 34 -23.19 -51.43 8.97
CA SER A 34 -23.10 -50.09 9.54
C SER A 34 -21.66 -49.58 9.69
N ARG A 35 -20.70 -50.48 9.94
CA ARG A 35 -19.27 -50.13 10.05
C ARG A 35 -18.67 -49.80 8.69
N LEU A 36 -18.99 -50.59 7.68
CA LEU A 36 -18.59 -50.35 6.29
C LEU A 36 -19.25 -49.10 5.71
N GLU A 37 -20.49 -48.82 6.12
CA GLU A 37 -21.18 -47.58 5.76
C GLU A 37 -20.50 -46.36 6.38
N ALA A 38 -20.12 -46.42 7.66
CA ALA A 38 -19.48 -45.30 8.36
C ALA A 38 -18.14 -44.86 7.73
N ILE A 39 -17.42 -45.78 7.08
CA ILE A 39 -16.15 -45.50 6.38
C ILE A 39 -16.33 -45.26 4.88
N SER A 40 -17.58 -45.12 4.40
CA SER A 40 -17.83 -44.90 2.98
C SER A 40 -17.23 -43.59 2.48
N TYR A 41 -17.30 -42.53 3.28
CA TYR A 41 -16.80 -41.20 2.94
C TYR A 41 -15.29 -41.05 3.15
N ARG A 42 -14.70 -40.12 2.39
CA ARG A 42 -13.29 -39.75 2.54
C ARG A 42 -13.08 -38.95 3.82
N VAL A 43 -12.00 -39.27 4.53
CA VAL A 43 -11.51 -38.47 5.65
C VAL A 43 -10.75 -37.23 5.16
N LEU A 44 -10.58 -36.24 6.04
CA LEU A 44 -9.83 -35.03 5.73
C LEU A 44 -8.37 -35.36 5.37
N SER A 45 -7.82 -34.68 4.36
CA SER A 45 -6.41 -34.86 4.00
C SER A 45 -5.49 -34.17 5.01
N ARG A 46 -4.25 -34.64 5.16
CA ARG A 46 -3.24 -33.98 6.02
C ARG A 46 -2.99 -32.50 5.66
N VAL A 47 -3.20 -32.13 4.40
CA VAL A 47 -3.06 -30.74 3.94
C VAL A 47 -4.24 -29.92 4.43
N ASP A 48 -5.46 -30.44 4.27
CA ASP A 48 -6.67 -29.74 4.67
C ASP A 48 -6.79 -29.61 6.18
N VAL A 49 -6.42 -30.65 6.95
CA VAL A 49 -6.36 -30.59 8.42
C VAL A 49 -5.49 -29.43 8.90
N ARG A 50 -4.29 -29.27 8.32
CA ARG A 50 -3.36 -28.18 8.66
C ARG A 50 -3.90 -26.81 8.28
N ARG A 51 -4.48 -26.67 7.08
CA ARG A 51 -5.11 -25.41 6.63
C ARG A 51 -6.31 -25.04 7.50
N MET A 52 -7.14 -26.02 7.85
CA MET A 52 -8.29 -25.81 8.73
C MET A 52 -7.86 -25.40 10.14
N PHE A 53 -6.74 -25.91 10.64
CA PHE A 53 -6.15 -25.41 11.89
C PHE A 53 -5.64 -23.97 11.75
N ASP A 54 -4.88 -23.66 10.68
CA ASP A 54 -4.35 -22.31 10.38
C ASP A 54 -5.46 -21.24 10.34
N VAL A 55 -6.64 -21.58 9.80
CA VAL A 55 -7.78 -20.65 9.74
C VAL A 55 -8.76 -20.79 10.92
N GLY A 56 -8.44 -21.58 11.95
CA GLY A 56 -9.25 -21.74 13.16
C GLY A 56 -10.54 -22.54 13.02
N VAL A 57 -10.71 -23.31 11.94
CA VAL A 57 -11.83 -24.24 11.74
C VAL A 57 -11.69 -25.49 12.62
N LEU A 58 -10.45 -25.98 12.79
CA LEU A 58 -10.13 -27.06 13.72
C LEU A 58 -9.33 -26.50 14.90
N ASP A 59 -9.66 -26.96 16.10
CA ASP A 59 -8.82 -26.81 17.28
C ASP A 59 -7.84 -28.00 17.41
N GLN A 60 -6.99 -27.98 18.44
CA GLN A 60 -6.00 -29.04 18.67
C GLN A 60 -6.64 -30.44 18.77
N ALA A 61 -7.81 -30.55 19.41
CA ALA A 61 -8.52 -31.80 19.56
C ALA A 61 -9.07 -32.29 18.21
N GLY A 62 -9.63 -31.40 17.39
CA GLY A 62 -10.10 -31.70 16.04
C GLY A 62 -8.98 -32.14 15.10
N VAL A 63 -7.78 -31.53 15.21
CA VAL A 63 -6.59 -31.96 14.47
C VAL A 63 -6.17 -33.38 14.86
N LEU A 64 -6.15 -33.68 16.16
CA LEU A 64 -5.80 -35.01 16.67
C LEU A 64 -6.75 -36.07 16.13
N GLU A 65 -8.06 -35.83 16.21
CA GLU A 65 -9.06 -36.78 15.74
C GLU A 65 -8.97 -37.00 14.22
N ALA A 66 -8.74 -35.93 13.45
CA ALA A 66 -8.57 -36.04 12.01
C ALA A 66 -7.33 -36.89 11.62
N TYR A 67 -6.22 -36.79 12.38
CA TYR A 67 -5.08 -37.66 12.17
C TYR A 67 -5.39 -39.13 12.54
N LYS A 68 -6.20 -39.40 13.57
CA LYS A 68 -6.65 -40.77 13.86
C LYS A 68 -7.51 -41.33 12.74
N HIS A 69 -8.42 -40.54 12.17
CA HIS A 69 -9.25 -40.94 11.03
C HIS A 69 -8.41 -41.24 9.77
N LEU A 70 -7.25 -40.60 9.62
CA LEU A 70 -6.28 -40.93 8.58
C LEU A 70 -5.54 -42.26 8.80
N GLY A 71 -5.73 -42.90 9.95
CA GLY A 71 -5.14 -44.20 10.29
C GLY A 71 -3.84 -44.10 11.08
N TYR A 72 -3.46 -42.93 11.59
CA TYR A 72 -2.36 -42.83 12.54
C TYR A 72 -2.74 -43.46 13.88
N ASN A 73 -1.77 -44.12 14.54
CA ASN A 73 -1.93 -44.54 15.93
C ASN A 73 -1.95 -43.31 16.87
N ASP A 74 -2.31 -43.52 18.14
CA ASP A 74 -2.46 -42.41 19.10
C ASP A 74 -1.17 -41.58 19.28
N ASP A 75 -0.01 -42.22 19.30
CA ASP A 75 1.29 -41.56 19.48
C ASP A 75 1.67 -40.71 18.25
N ASP A 76 1.56 -41.25 17.05
CA ASP A 76 1.85 -40.54 15.82
C ASP A 76 0.83 -39.41 15.54
N ALA A 77 -0.44 -39.65 15.85
CA ALA A 77 -1.48 -38.62 15.75
C ALA A 77 -1.19 -37.45 16.71
N GLN A 78 -0.71 -37.74 17.93
CA GLN A 78 -0.29 -36.71 18.88
C GLN A 78 0.93 -35.94 18.37
N LYS A 79 1.97 -36.63 17.89
CA LYS A 79 3.16 -35.98 17.31
C LYS A 79 2.82 -35.07 16.13
N MET A 80 1.93 -35.51 15.24
CA MET A 80 1.48 -34.71 14.10
C MET A 80 0.65 -33.48 14.53
N THR A 81 -0.17 -33.65 15.56
CA THR A 81 -0.92 -32.54 16.18
C THR A 81 0.02 -31.51 16.79
N ASP A 82 0.98 -31.96 17.61
CA ASP A 82 1.94 -31.08 18.26
C ASP A 82 2.82 -30.34 17.25
N PHE A 83 3.23 -31.02 16.17
CA PHE A 83 3.93 -30.39 15.05
C PHE A 83 3.08 -29.30 14.42
N THR A 84 1.82 -29.60 14.11
CA THR A 84 0.90 -28.64 13.46
C THR A 84 0.71 -27.41 14.34
N VAL A 85 0.38 -27.60 15.62
CA VAL A 85 0.19 -26.49 16.58
C VAL A 85 1.45 -25.64 16.68
N LYS A 86 2.62 -26.25 16.88
CA LYS A 86 3.89 -25.51 17.01
C LYS A 86 4.25 -24.75 15.73
N PHE A 87 4.12 -25.39 14.57
CA PHE A 87 4.46 -24.80 13.29
C PHE A 87 3.65 -23.53 13.00
N TYR A 88 2.35 -23.56 13.25
CA TYR A 88 1.48 -22.41 12.98
C TYR A 88 1.57 -21.33 14.08
N LEU A 89 1.80 -21.69 15.34
CA LEU A 89 2.07 -20.72 16.40
C LEU A 89 3.43 -19.99 16.24
N GLN A 90 4.45 -20.65 15.68
CA GLN A 90 5.71 -19.99 15.34
C GLN A 90 5.53 -19.04 14.17
N LYS A 91 4.84 -19.49 13.12
CA LYS A 91 4.54 -18.67 11.93
C LYS A 91 3.77 -17.38 12.25
N GLU A 92 2.88 -17.37 13.25
CA GLU A 92 2.22 -16.13 13.70
C GLU A 92 3.16 -15.16 14.43
N LYS A 93 4.25 -15.65 15.01
CA LYS A 93 5.18 -14.85 15.82
C LYS A 93 6.39 -14.34 15.03
N ASP A 94 6.74 -15.01 13.95
CA ASP A 94 7.87 -14.64 13.11
C ASP A 94 7.51 -13.39 12.30
N LEU A 95 8.33 -12.34 12.43
CA LEU A 95 8.22 -11.17 11.57
C LEU A 95 8.33 -11.61 10.11
N THR A 96 7.48 -11.09 9.25
CA THR A 96 7.66 -11.34 7.82
C THR A 96 8.86 -10.53 7.33
N LYS A 97 9.44 -10.95 6.20
CA LYS A 97 10.45 -10.14 5.50
C LYS A 97 9.99 -8.69 5.27
N THR A 98 8.71 -8.48 4.98
CA THR A 98 8.16 -7.14 4.76
C THR A 98 8.23 -6.30 6.04
N ASP A 99 7.90 -6.90 7.19
CA ASP A 99 7.93 -6.22 8.49
C ASP A 99 9.36 -5.86 8.90
N ILE A 100 10.33 -6.77 8.66
CA ILE A 100 11.75 -6.50 8.92
C ILE A 100 12.26 -5.35 8.05
N ILE A 101 11.95 -5.37 6.75
CA ILE A 101 12.39 -4.32 5.83
C ILE A 101 11.74 -2.97 6.17
N ASP A 102 10.44 -2.92 6.51
CA ASP A 102 9.77 -1.68 6.93
C ASP A 102 10.34 -1.16 8.26
N GLY A 103 10.61 -2.04 9.22
CA GLY A 103 11.27 -1.69 10.47
C GLY A 103 12.68 -1.12 10.26
N TYR A 104 13.46 -1.72 9.37
CA TYR A 104 14.77 -1.20 8.97
C TYR A 104 14.66 0.19 8.32
N SER A 105 13.79 0.36 7.32
CA SER A 105 13.55 1.65 6.66
C SER A 105 13.17 2.76 7.65
N ARG A 106 12.43 2.42 8.71
CA ARG A 106 12.02 3.33 9.78
C ARG A 106 13.03 3.49 10.91
N GLN A 107 14.23 2.92 10.77
CA GLN A 107 15.30 2.96 11.77
C GLN A 107 14.92 2.31 13.11
N TYR A 108 13.96 1.38 13.10
CA TYR A 108 13.63 0.55 14.26
C TYR A 108 14.64 -0.57 14.47
N PHE A 109 15.23 -1.06 13.38
CA PHE A 109 16.29 -2.06 13.39
C PHE A 109 17.56 -1.49 12.76
N ALA A 110 18.71 -1.81 13.35
CA ALA A 110 19.99 -1.53 12.70
C ALA A 110 20.21 -2.49 11.52
N SER A 111 21.07 -2.13 10.56
CA SER A 111 21.35 -2.98 9.39
C SER A 111 21.81 -4.39 9.77
N GLY A 112 22.70 -4.54 10.76
CA GLY A 112 23.15 -5.86 11.21
C GLY A 112 22.05 -6.71 11.84
N GLU A 113 21.15 -6.09 12.60
CA GLU A 113 20.00 -6.76 13.21
C GLU A 113 18.98 -7.20 12.16
N ALA A 114 18.67 -6.32 11.20
CA ALA A 114 17.77 -6.65 10.10
C ALA A 114 18.34 -7.79 9.22
N THR A 115 19.65 -7.83 9.01
CA THR A 115 20.33 -8.94 8.32
C THR A 115 20.14 -10.26 9.07
N GLU A 116 20.42 -10.28 10.39
CA GLU A 116 20.25 -11.48 11.21
C GLU A 116 18.79 -11.97 11.21
N MET A 117 17.82 -11.05 11.29
CA MET A 117 16.40 -11.39 11.20
C MET A 117 16.03 -11.99 9.84
N LEU A 118 16.59 -11.49 8.74
CA LEU A 118 16.38 -12.07 7.40
C LEU A 118 17.06 -13.44 7.25
N GLU A 119 18.26 -13.63 7.82
CA GLU A 119 18.94 -14.92 7.84
C GLU A 119 18.16 -15.98 8.62
N ASN A 120 17.53 -15.58 9.74
CA ASN A 120 16.63 -16.46 10.50
C ASN A 120 15.36 -16.85 9.71
N LEU A 121 14.94 -16.05 8.73
CA LEU A 121 13.87 -16.40 7.78
C LEU A 121 14.37 -17.26 6.60
N GLY A 122 15.68 -17.54 6.51
CA GLY A 122 16.29 -18.37 5.50
C GLY A 122 16.80 -17.64 4.26
N TYR A 123 16.93 -16.31 4.30
CA TYR A 123 17.65 -15.55 3.27
C TYR A 123 19.15 -15.68 3.50
N ASP A 124 19.94 -15.80 2.43
CA ASP A 124 21.39 -15.71 2.58
C ASP A 124 21.85 -14.24 2.79
N THR A 125 23.11 -14.06 3.18
CA THR A 125 23.68 -12.74 3.48
C THR A 125 23.65 -11.79 2.27
N ASP A 126 23.84 -12.31 1.05
CA ASP A 126 23.83 -11.49 -0.17
C ASP A 126 22.40 -11.03 -0.50
N GLU A 127 21.42 -11.93 -0.37
CA GLU A 127 20.00 -11.62 -0.52
C GLU A 127 19.52 -10.61 0.52
N ALA A 128 19.89 -10.79 1.80
CA ALA A 128 19.58 -9.85 2.86
C ALA A 128 20.16 -8.47 2.54
N GLY A 129 21.45 -8.41 2.18
CA GLY A 129 22.12 -7.18 1.76
C GLY A 129 21.43 -6.49 0.60
N TYR A 130 21.00 -7.24 -0.42
CA TYR A 130 20.23 -6.71 -1.54
C TYR A 130 18.90 -6.06 -1.09
N TYR A 131 18.16 -6.69 -0.19
CA TYR A 131 16.88 -6.15 0.28
C TYR A 131 17.04 -4.88 1.09
N LEU A 132 18.04 -4.83 1.98
CA LEU A 132 18.31 -3.64 2.78
C LEU A 132 18.79 -2.48 1.89
N ALA A 133 19.71 -2.72 0.97
CA ALA A 133 20.17 -1.71 0.01
C ALA A 133 19.02 -1.18 -0.87
N LYS A 134 18.10 -2.06 -1.29
CA LYS A 134 16.90 -1.66 -2.02
C LYS A 134 15.96 -0.80 -1.18
N ALA A 135 15.86 -1.06 0.12
CA ALA A 135 15.07 -0.27 1.05
C ALA A 135 15.67 1.12 1.22
N ASP A 136 16.98 1.21 1.43
CA ASP A 136 17.72 2.47 1.52
C ASP A 136 17.57 3.32 0.26
N TYR A 137 17.70 2.68 -0.91
CA TYR A 137 17.51 3.36 -2.19
C TYR A 137 16.09 3.94 -2.34
N LYS A 138 15.06 3.18 -1.91
CA LYS A 138 13.68 3.67 -1.94
C LYS A 138 13.45 4.85 -1.03
N GLU A 139 14.00 4.82 0.19
CA GLU A 139 13.92 5.93 1.14
C GLU A 139 14.63 7.18 0.59
N ALA A 140 15.82 7.02 0.01
CA ALA A 140 16.54 8.12 -0.63
C ALA A 140 15.74 8.74 -1.79
N LEU A 141 15.08 7.92 -2.62
CA LEU A 141 14.19 8.41 -3.67
C LEU A 141 12.96 9.14 -3.11
N ALA A 142 12.37 8.64 -2.03
CA ALA A 142 11.23 9.28 -1.39
C ALA A 142 11.61 10.66 -0.83
N GLN A 143 12.77 10.77 -0.18
CA GLN A 143 13.31 12.03 0.32
C GLN A 143 13.58 13.02 -0.82
N LYS A 144 14.29 12.59 -1.88
CA LYS A 144 14.51 13.42 -3.08
C LYS A 144 13.19 13.94 -3.65
N LYS A 145 12.15 13.10 -3.72
CA LYS A 145 10.84 13.49 -4.24
C LYS A 145 10.16 14.57 -3.39
N GLU A 146 10.22 14.48 -2.07
CA GLU A 146 9.65 15.52 -1.19
C GLU A 146 10.42 16.84 -1.29
N ILE A 147 11.76 16.78 -1.39
CA ILE A 147 12.60 17.97 -1.64
C ILE A 147 12.21 18.64 -2.96
N LEU A 148 12.12 17.87 -4.04
CA LEU A 148 11.70 18.38 -5.36
C LEU A 148 10.34 19.07 -5.29
N LYS A 149 9.37 18.46 -4.60
CA LYS A 149 8.01 19.03 -4.45
C LYS A 149 8.02 20.35 -3.68
N LEU A 150 8.83 20.44 -2.62
CA LEU A 150 8.98 21.67 -1.83
C LEU A 150 9.63 22.78 -2.67
N VAL A 151 10.75 22.49 -3.32
CA VAL A 151 11.49 23.46 -4.16
C VAL A 151 10.66 23.88 -5.36
N GLU A 152 9.98 22.95 -6.03
CA GLU A 152 9.03 23.24 -7.12
C GLU A 152 7.95 24.22 -6.67
N GLY A 153 7.37 24.01 -5.48
CA GLY A 153 6.34 24.88 -4.93
C GLY A 153 6.84 26.31 -4.69
N GLN A 154 8.03 26.45 -4.12
CA GLN A 154 8.67 27.74 -3.87
C GLN A 154 9.06 28.44 -5.19
N PHE A 155 9.59 27.69 -6.15
CA PHE A 155 9.99 28.22 -7.44
C PHE A 155 8.78 28.71 -8.23
N LYS A 156 7.71 27.89 -8.34
CA LYS A 156 6.44 28.26 -9.02
C LYS A 156 5.79 29.52 -8.46
N THR A 157 6.01 29.84 -7.19
CA THR A 157 5.44 31.02 -6.53
C THR A 157 6.37 32.24 -6.56
N GLY A 158 7.57 32.09 -7.14
CA GLY A 158 8.60 33.14 -7.21
C GLY A 158 9.23 33.46 -5.87
N ILE A 159 9.18 32.54 -4.89
CA ILE A 159 9.86 32.69 -3.59
C ILE A 159 11.37 32.47 -3.77
N VAL A 160 11.75 31.53 -4.65
CA VAL A 160 13.14 31.20 -4.96
C VAL A 160 13.41 31.40 -6.45
N SER A 161 14.61 31.90 -6.77
CA SER A 161 15.10 32.10 -8.14
C SER A 161 15.69 30.81 -8.72
N GLU A 162 16.04 30.81 -10.00
CA GLU A 162 16.73 29.68 -10.62
C GLU A 162 18.07 29.36 -9.94
N ASN A 163 18.84 30.38 -9.57
CA ASN A 163 20.12 30.21 -8.86
C ASN A 163 19.92 29.62 -7.47
N ASP A 164 18.82 29.98 -6.81
CA ASP A 164 18.46 29.41 -5.51
C ASP A 164 18.09 27.92 -5.66
N VAL A 165 17.31 27.56 -6.69
CA VAL A 165 16.99 26.15 -6.98
C VAL A 165 18.25 25.33 -7.24
N ILE A 166 19.20 25.85 -8.02
CA ILE A 166 20.49 25.18 -8.28
C ILE A 166 21.24 24.96 -6.98
N SER A 167 21.31 25.99 -6.13
CA SER A 167 22.03 25.91 -4.86
C SER A 167 21.35 24.94 -3.88
N MET A 168 20.02 24.99 -3.77
CA MET A 168 19.25 24.14 -2.87
C MET A 168 19.31 22.67 -3.29
N LEU A 169 19.03 22.35 -4.54
CA LEU A 169 19.08 20.95 -5.01
C LEU A 169 20.52 20.43 -5.06
N GLY A 170 21.51 21.27 -5.40
CA GLY A 170 22.91 20.89 -5.33
C GLY A 170 23.38 20.56 -3.91
N ALA A 171 22.92 21.32 -2.91
CA ALA A 171 23.22 21.04 -1.50
C ALA A 171 22.60 19.71 -1.02
N GLU A 172 21.45 19.32 -1.58
CA GLU A 172 20.77 18.05 -1.30
C GLU A 172 21.30 16.87 -2.17
N GLY A 173 22.40 17.07 -2.90
CA GLY A 173 23.09 16.00 -3.63
C GLY A 173 22.42 15.61 -4.96
N PHE A 174 21.61 16.49 -5.56
CA PHE A 174 21.14 16.31 -6.94
C PHE A 174 22.27 16.62 -7.93
N GLU A 175 22.38 15.80 -8.97
CA GLU A 175 23.38 16.04 -10.03
C GLU A 175 22.98 17.23 -10.89
N THR A 176 23.95 17.94 -11.46
CA THR A 176 23.70 19.14 -12.29
C THR A 176 22.69 18.89 -13.42
N GLY A 177 22.78 17.73 -14.09
CA GLY A 177 21.84 17.34 -15.14
C GLY A 177 20.41 17.11 -14.63
N GLU A 178 20.25 16.54 -13.42
CA GLU A 178 18.94 16.37 -12.79
C GLU A 178 18.30 17.73 -12.47
N VAL A 179 19.10 18.66 -11.92
CA VAL A 179 18.66 20.02 -11.60
C VAL A 179 18.20 20.77 -12.85
N GLU A 180 19.00 20.73 -13.92
CA GLU A 180 18.66 21.36 -15.21
C GLU A 180 17.36 20.80 -15.79
N TYR A 181 17.18 19.47 -15.75
CA TYR A 181 15.95 18.82 -16.18
C TYR A 181 14.72 19.34 -15.41
N HIS A 182 14.81 19.43 -14.08
CA HIS A 182 13.72 19.93 -13.25
C HIS A 182 13.41 21.40 -13.49
N LEU A 183 14.44 22.25 -13.61
CA LEU A 183 14.27 23.66 -13.94
C LEU A 183 13.59 23.85 -15.29
N LEU A 184 14.01 23.13 -16.33
CA LEU A 184 13.39 23.20 -17.66
C LEU A 184 11.90 22.84 -17.61
N LYS A 185 11.53 21.87 -16.77
CA LYS A 185 10.14 21.48 -16.53
C LYS A 185 9.35 22.51 -15.72
N TRP A 186 9.98 23.18 -14.75
CA TRP A 186 9.30 24.10 -13.83
C TRP A 186 9.19 25.53 -14.36
N LYS A 187 10.14 26.03 -15.16
CA LYS A 187 10.13 27.40 -15.71
C LYS A 187 8.79 27.79 -16.37
N PRO A 188 8.16 26.94 -17.21
CA PRO A 188 6.87 27.27 -17.83
C PRO A 188 5.71 27.37 -16.83
N THR A 189 5.87 26.87 -15.62
CA THR A 189 4.82 26.80 -14.59
C THR A 189 4.88 27.94 -13.58
N LEU A 190 5.82 28.88 -13.76
CA LEU A 190 5.92 30.07 -12.94
C LEU A 190 4.60 30.83 -12.91
N LYS A 191 4.03 30.97 -11.72
CA LYS A 191 2.90 31.85 -11.49
C LYS A 191 3.44 33.27 -11.54
N ILE A 192 3.29 33.93 -12.68
CA ILE A 192 3.48 35.37 -12.76
C ILE A 192 2.53 35.98 -11.72
N LYS A 193 3.05 36.74 -10.76
CA LYS A 193 2.23 37.53 -9.83
C LYS A 193 1.52 38.62 -10.65
N THR A 194 0.42 38.25 -11.30
CA THR A 194 -0.47 39.15 -12.06
C THR A 194 -1.49 39.82 -11.16
N SER A 195 -1.34 39.74 -9.84
CA SER A 195 -2.23 40.41 -8.90
C SER A 195 -2.06 41.92 -9.09
N LYS A 196 -2.96 42.48 -9.90
CA LYS A 196 -3.05 43.91 -10.11
C LYS A 196 -3.73 44.52 -8.89
N PRO A 197 -3.26 45.67 -8.41
CA PRO A 197 -3.96 46.44 -7.38
C PRO A 197 -5.43 46.63 -7.75
N GLU A 198 -6.33 46.57 -6.77
CA GLU A 198 -7.75 46.82 -7.04
C GLU A 198 -7.96 48.28 -7.46
N LYS A 199 -9.04 48.55 -8.21
CA LYS A 199 -9.43 49.92 -8.62
C LYS A 199 -9.44 50.92 -7.44
N GLY A 200 -9.78 50.43 -6.24
CA GLY A 200 -9.83 51.23 -5.02
C GLY A 200 -8.45 51.68 -4.55
N ASP A 201 -7.44 50.82 -4.68
CA ASP A 201 -6.06 51.13 -4.30
C ASP A 201 -5.39 52.02 -5.36
N LEU A 202 -5.62 51.76 -6.65
CA LEU A 202 -5.18 52.65 -7.73
C LEU A 202 -5.73 54.08 -7.54
N LYS A 203 -7.02 54.21 -7.18
CA LYS A 203 -7.64 55.51 -6.87
C LYS A 203 -6.97 56.20 -5.68
N LYS A 204 -6.71 55.46 -4.59
CA LYS A 204 -6.04 56.01 -3.39
C LYS A 204 -4.64 56.49 -3.72
N TRP A 205 -3.87 55.73 -4.49
CA TRP A 205 -2.50 56.09 -4.88
C TRP A 205 -2.48 57.29 -5.81
N CYS A 206 -3.42 57.39 -6.75
CA CYS A 206 -3.58 58.57 -7.59
C CYS A 206 -3.96 59.82 -6.78
N LEU A 207 -4.87 59.71 -5.79
CA LEU A 207 -5.22 60.83 -4.89
C LEU A 207 -4.05 61.28 -4.02
N LYS A 208 -3.28 60.32 -3.51
CA LYS A 208 -2.10 60.59 -2.66
C LYS A 208 -0.88 61.06 -3.46
N LYS A 209 -1.01 61.24 -4.80
CA LYS A 209 0.08 61.59 -5.72
C LYS A 209 1.26 60.61 -5.68
N ILE A 210 1.01 59.37 -5.27
CA ILE A 210 1.96 58.25 -5.33
C ILE A 210 2.05 57.72 -6.78
N MET A 211 0.97 57.90 -7.54
CA MET A 211 0.81 57.45 -8.94
C MET A 211 0.35 58.63 -9.80
N SER A 212 0.91 58.76 -11.01
CA SER A 212 0.50 59.81 -11.95
C SER A 212 -0.88 59.50 -12.54
N ARG A 213 -1.54 60.51 -13.12
CA ARG A 213 -2.83 60.31 -13.82
C ARG A 213 -2.67 59.44 -15.06
N GLU A 214 -1.52 59.52 -15.74
CA GLU A 214 -1.20 58.72 -16.93
C GLU A 214 -0.96 57.25 -16.56
N ASP A 215 -0.25 57.00 -15.46
CA ASP A 215 -0.05 55.65 -14.92
C ASP A 215 -1.39 55.06 -14.45
N PHE A 216 -2.23 55.86 -13.80
CA PHE A 216 -3.58 55.43 -13.38
C PHE A 216 -4.45 55.01 -14.57
N ILE A 217 -4.42 55.76 -15.68
CA ILE A 217 -5.14 55.41 -16.91
C ILE A 217 -4.63 54.08 -17.46
N THR A 218 -3.31 53.92 -17.52
CA THR A 218 -2.66 52.73 -18.08
C THR A 218 -2.99 51.49 -17.25
N GLU A 219 -2.93 51.58 -15.91
CA GLU A 219 -3.28 50.50 -15.00
C GLU A 219 -4.78 50.15 -15.08
N MET A 220 -5.67 51.15 -15.13
CA MET A 220 -7.11 50.93 -15.25
C MET A 220 -7.51 50.30 -16.60
N ARG A 221 -6.84 50.66 -17.70
CA ARG A 221 -7.00 49.98 -19.00
C ARG A 221 -6.54 48.53 -18.92
N SER A 222 -5.42 48.30 -18.24
CA SER A 222 -4.87 46.96 -18.05
C SER A 222 -5.76 46.05 -17.17
N LEU A 223 -6.62 46.64 -16.33
CA LEU A 223 -7.70 45.98 -15.59
C LEU A 223 -8.99 45.77 -16.41
N GLY A 224 -9.02 46.20 -17.68
CA GLY A 224 -10.15 46.03 -18.59
C GLY A 224 -11.22 47.13 -18.57
N TYR A 225 -10.95 48.27 -17.92
CA TYR A 225 -11.91 49.39 -17.90
C TYR A 225 -11.87 50.17 -19.22
N ALA A 226 -13.05 50.45 -19.78
CA ALA A 226 -13.17 51.32 -20.94
C ALA A 226 -12.86 52.79 -20.59
N ASP A 227 -12.23 53.52 -21.51
CA ASP A 227 -11.79 54.92 -21.34
C ASP A 227 -12.90 55.85 -20.81
N ARG A 228 -14.16 55.62 -21.21
CA ARG A 228 -15.30 56.38 -20.70
C ARG A 228 -15.43 56.33 -19.17
N TYR A 229 -15.20 55.16 -18.57
CA TYR A 229 -15.31 54.96 -17.12
C TYR A 229 -14.06 55.44 -16.39
N ILE A 230 -12.89 55.29 -17.01
CA ILE A 230 -11.63 55.85 -16.49
C ILE A 230 -11.77 57.36 -16.37
N ASN A 231 -12.35 58.03 -17.37
CA ASN A 231 -12.62 59.47 -17.34
C ASN A 231 -13.61 59.88 -16.22
N TYR A 232 -14.61 59.05 -15.91
CA TYR A 232 -15.50 59.31 -14.77
C TYR A 232 -14.74 59.20 -13.44
N TYR A 233 -13.87 58.21 -13.29
CA TYR A 233 -13.03 58.09 -12.11
C TYR A 233 -12.05 59.27 -12.00
N LEU A 234 -11.41 59.71 -13.09
CA LEU A 234 -10.56 60.91 -13.06
C LEU A 234 -11.32 62.17 -12.67
N LYS A 235 -12.57 62.34 -13.13
CA LYS A 235 -13.44 63.44 -12.71
C LYS A 235 -13.82 63.36 -11.23
N GLU A 236 -14.06 62.17 -10.71
CA GLU A 236 -14.31 61.93 -9.28
C GLU A 236 -13.08 62.30 -8.43
N LEU A 237 -11.88 61.93 -8.88
CA LEU A 237 -10.61 62.24 -8.22
C LEU A 237 -10.33 63.75 -8.20
N GLY A 238 -10.58 64.45 -9.32
CA GLY A 238 -10.40 65.91 -9.42
C GLY A 238 -11.40 66.74 -8.60
N LYS A 239 -12.57 66.19 -8.25
CA LYS A 239 -13.54 66.86 -7.36
C LYS A 239 -13.17 66.78 -5.88
N ARG A 240 -12.23 65.90 -5.50
CA ARG A 240 -11.73 65.74 -4.12
C ARG A 240 -10.47 66.56 -3.82
N GLU A 241 -9.95 67.32 -4.79
CA GLU A 241 -8.79 68.22 -4.61
C GLU A 241 -9.19 69.63 -4.09
N ILE A 242 -10.35 69.78 -3.43
CA ILE A 242 -10.80 71.02 -2.77
C ILE A 242 -10.99 70.76 -1.28
#